data_AF-A0A5C8LX89-F1
#
_entry.id   AF-A0A5C8LX89-F1
#
_cell.length_a   1.000
_cell.length_b   1.000
_cell.length_c   1.000
_cell.angle_alpha   90.00
_cell.angle_beta   90.00
_cell.angle_gamma   90.00
#
_symmetry.space_group_name_H-M   'P 1'
#
loop_
_entity.id
_entity.type
_entity.pdbx_description
1 polymer ?
#
loop_
_entity_poly.entity_id
_entity_poly.type
_entity_poly.pdbx_seq_one_letter_code
_entity_poly.pdbx_strand_id
1 'polypeptide(L)'
;MTAQEKKTLSNAEKQQRYRERQKGSGKKELRGYLTPEALACYQEIQQKTEWSDSVMLSNAIRLMYAAHKLGQIGLLNGWLTEHKK
;
A
#
# COMPACT_ATOMS: atom_id res chain seq x y z
N MET A 1 -2.30 16.19 42.67
CA MET A 1 -2.18 16.36 41.22
C MET A 1 -3.08 15.32 40.57
N THR A 2 -4.22 15.72 40.03
CA THR A 2 -5.24 14.83 39.50
C THR A 2 -4.77 14.18 38.20
N ALA A 3 -4.64 12.86 38.20
CA ALA A 3 -4.38 12.09 36.99
C ALA A 3 -5.59 12.21 36.07
N GLN A 4 -5.47 13.03 35.03
CA GLN A 4 -6.51 13.23 34.04
C GLN A 4 -6.70 11.92 33.26
N GLU A 5 -7.78 11.21 33.54
CA GLU A 5 -8.14 9.96 32.86
C GLU A 5 -8.19 10.22 31.35
N LYS A 6 -7.23 9.67 30.61
CA LYS A 6 -7.23 9.74 29.15
C LYS A 6 -8.42 8.95 28.65
N LYS A 7 -9.49 9.66 28.29
CA LYS A 7 -10.69 9.08 27.69
C LYS A 7 -10.29 8.14 26.55
N THR A 8 -10.66 6.88 26.68
CA THR A 8 -10.30 5.85 25.71
C THR A 8 -11.00 6.16 24.39
N LEU A 9 -10.23 6.52 23.36
CA LEU A 9 -10.77 6.79 22.04
C LEU A 9 -11.41 5.53 21.45
N SER A 10 -12.56 5.69 20.80
CA SER A 10 -13.16 4.65 19.96
C SER A 10 -12.25 4.30 18.78
N ASN A 11 -12.45 3.13 18.18
CA ASN A 11 -11.70 2.72 16.99
C ASN A 11 -11.90 3.69 15.81
N ALA A 12 -13.11 4.26 15.67
CA ALA A 12 -13.41 5.26 14.66
C ALA A 12 -12.58 6.54 14.85
N GLU A 13 -12.51 7.06 16.09
CA GLU A 13 -11.71 8.25 16.40
C GLU A 13 -10.21 7.99 16.24
N LYS A 14 -9.72 6.80 16.61
CA LYS A 14 -8.33 6.40 16.38
C LYS A 14 -8.00 6.41 14.88
N GLN A 15 -8.87 5.83 14.06
CA GLN A 15 -8.70 5.81 12.61
C GLN A 15 -8.76 7.21 11.99
N GLN A 16 -9.68 8.06 12.45
CA GLN A 16 -9.75 9.46 12.02
C GLN A 16 -8.46 10.21 12.34
N ARG A 17 -7.99 10.14 13.60
CA ARG A 17 -6.74 10.79 14.02
C ARG A 17 -5.52 10.29 13.25
N TYR A 18 -5.49 8.99 12.93
CA TYR A 18 -4.43 8.43 12.09
C TYR A 18 -4.47 9.03 10.68
N ARG A 19 -5.65 9.06 10.03
CA ARG A 19 -5.82 9.66 8.70
C ARG A 19 -5.42 11.14 8.68
N GLU A 20 -5.80 11.89 9.69
CA GLU A 20 -5.43 13.32 9.83
C GLU A 20 -3.92 13.50 9.95
N ARG A 21 -3.23 12.67 10.75
CA ARG A 21 -1.76 12.68 10.84
C ARG A 21 -1.09 12.33 9.50
N GLN A 22 -1.58 11.31 8.80
CA GLN A 22 -1.04 10.94 7.48
C GLN A 22 -1.23 12.08 6.48
N LYS A 23 -2.40 12.72 6.47
CA LYS A 23 -2.69 13.90 5.62
C LYS A 23 -1.74 15.06 5.94
N GLY A 24 -1.46 15.32 7.22
CA GLY A 24 -0.48 16.33 7.66
C GLY A 24 0.95 16.04 7.20
N SER A 25 1.31 14.77 6.97
CA SER A 25 2.59 14.37 6.38
C SER A 25 2.64 14.41 4.85
N GLY A 26 1.60 14.95 4.20
CA GLY A 26 1.48 15.02 2.73
C GLY A 26 1.11 13.70 2.06
N LYS A 27 0.85 12.64 2.83
CA LYS A 27 0.44 11.34 2.29
C LYS A 27 -1.04 11.34 1.95
N LYS A 28 -1.36 10.82 0.76
CA LYS A 28 -2.74 10.57 0.32
C LYS A 28 -3.05 9.09 0.47
N GLU A 29 -4.17 8.76 1.11
CA GLU A 29 -4.65 7.40 1.19
C GLU A 29 -5.18 6.95 -0.19
N LEU A 30 -4.75 5.77 -0.64
CA LEU A 30 -5.24 5.11 -1.84
C LEU A 30 -5.85 3.76 -1.41
N ARG A 31 -7.02 3.41 -1.97
CA ARG A 31 -7.76 2.19 -1.62
C ARG A 31 -8.15 1.43 -2.89
N GLY A 32 -8.10 0.10 -2.81
CA GLY A 32 -8.51 -0.81 -3.87
C GLY A 32 -8.51 -2.25 -3.37
N TYR A 33 -9.18 -3.13 -4.11
CA TYR A 33 -9.14 -4.58 -3.87
C TYR A 33 -8.12 -5.23 -4.80
N LEU A 34 -7.40 -6.23 -4.30
CA LEU A 34 -6.47 -7.04 -5.09
C LEU A 34 -7.19 -8.28 -5.63
N THR A 35 -6.87 -8.68 -6.86
CA THR A 35 -7.22 -10.01 -7.36
C THR A 35 -6.40 -11.08 -6.61
N PRO A 36 -6.79 -12.36 -6.65
CA PRO A 36 -6.02 -13.44 -6.03
C PRO A 36 -4.57 -13.51 -6.52
N GLU A 37 -4.31 -13.27 -7.80
CA GLU A 37 -2.99 -13.30 -8.42
C GLU A 37 -2.13 -12.13 -7.93
N ALA A 38 -2.70 -10.93 -7.88
CA ALA A 38 -2.05 -9.75 -7.31
C ALA A 38 -1.77 -9.92 -5.80
N LEU A 39 -2.67 -10.59 -5.06
CA LEU A 39 -2.46 -10.90 -3.65
C LEU A 39 -1.30 -11.89 -3.47
N ALA A 40 -1.18 -12.90 -4.33
CA ALA A 40 -0.06 -13.84 -4.31
C ALA A 40 1.27 -13.12 -4.59
N CYS A 41 1.30 -12.22 -5.58
CA CYS A 41 2.46 -11.36 -5.84
C CYS A 41 2.82 -10.50 -4.61
N TYR A 42 1.82 -9.88 -3.98
CA TYR A 42 2.02 -9.06 -2.79
C TYR A 42 2.64 -9.89 -1.64
N GLN A 43 2.09 -11.07 -1.35
CA GLN A 43 2.59 -11.94 -0.28
C GLN A 43 4.05 -12.35 -0.53
N GLU A 44 4.39 -12.71 -1.76
CA GLU A 44 5.75 -13.12 -2.14
C GLU A 44 6.76 -11.97 -1.96
N ILE A 45 6.41 -10.75 -2.38
CA ILE A 45 7.31 -9.59 -2.23
C ILE A 45 7.41 -9.19 -0.75
N GLN A 46 6.31 -9.24 0.00
CA GLN A 46 6.30 -8.92 1.43
C GLN A 46 7.25 -9.85 2.21
N GLN A 47 7.21 -11.16 1.93
CA GLN A 47 8.09 -12.15 2.55
C GLN A 47 9.58 -11.91 2.25
N LYS A 48 9.90 -11.33 1.07
CA LYS A 48 11.29 -11.11 0.63
C LYS A 48 11.88 -9.77 1.06
N THR A 49 11.05 -8.76 1.33
CA THR A 49 11.51 -7.37 1.47
C THR A 49 11.22 -6.73 2.82
N GLU A 50 10.36 -7.34 3.64
CA GLU A 50 9.87 -6.76 4.91
C GLU A 50 9.23 -5.36 4.75
N TRP A 51 8.83 -4.99 3.53
CA TRP A 51 8.23 -3.69 3.26
C TRP A 51 6.83 -3.59 3.85
N SER A 52 6.54 -2.45 4.49
CA SER A 52 5.17 -2.09 4.86
C SER A 52 4.29 -1.86 3.63
N ASP A 53 2.98 -2.03 3.78
CA ASP A 53 1.98 -1.80 2.71
C ASP A 53 2.12 -0.43 2.06
N SER A 54 2.39 0.60 2.87
CA SER A 54 2.57 1.96 2.36
C SER A 54 3.79 2.08 1.45
N VAL A 55 4.89 1.37 1.75
CA VAL A 55 6.11 1.35 0.93
C VAL A 55 5.87 0.53 -0.33
N MET A 56 5.26 -0.66 -0.19
CA MET A 56 4.93 -1.53 -1.30
C MET A 56 4.05 -0.82 -2.33
N LEU A 57 2.95 -0.20 -1.89
CA LEU A 57 2.03 0.50 -2.76
C LEU A 57 2.68 1.69 -3.47
N SER A 58 3.48 2.47 -2.73
CA SER A 58 4.20 3.62 -3.31
C SER A 58 5.19 3.17 -4.39
N ASN A 59 5.93 2.09 -4.13
CA ASN A 59 6.90 1.53 -5.08
C ASN A 59 6.20 0.92 -6.30
N ALA A 60 5.13 0.15 -6.10
CA ALA A 60 4.36 -0.45 -7.19
C ALA A 60 3.86 0.60 -8.18
N ILE A 61 3.29 1.71 -7.70
CA ILE A 61 2.80 2.81 -8.56
C ILE A 61 3.96 3.46 -9.33
N ARG A 62 5.10 3.71 -8.68
CA ARG A 62 6.28 4.33 -9.31
C ARG A 62 6.91 3.44 -10.36
N LEU A 63 7.02 2.14 -10.08
CA LEU A 63 7.54 1.15 -11.03
C LEU A 63 6.59 0.96 -12.21
N MET A 64 5.28 0.92 -11.97
CA MET A 64 4.28 0.88 -13.04
C MET A 64 4.37 2.10 -13.94
N TYR A 65 4.53 3.30 -13.36
CA TYR A 65 4.77 4.52 -14.13
C TYR A 65 6.06 4.46 -14.95
N ALA A 66 7.17 3.97 -14.38
CA ALA A 66 8.43 3.81 -15.09
C ALA A 66 8.29 2.80 -16.26
N ALA A 67 7.66 1.65 -16.02
CA ALA A 67 7.37 0.66 -17.05
C ALA A 67 6.51 1.25 -18.18
N HIS A 68 5.52 2.08 -17.84
CA HIS A 68 4.73 2.80 -18.84
C HIS A 68 5.61 3.73 -19.68
N LYS A 69 6.43 4.56 -19.04
CA LYS A 69 7.28 5.54 -19.72
C LYS A 69 8.34 4.89 -20.62
N LEU A 70 8.82 3.71 -20.24
CA LEU A 70 9.83 2.97 -20.99
C LEU A 70 9.22 1.97 -22.00
N GLY A 71 7.90 1.92 -22.16
CA GLY A 71 7.24 1.01 -23.09
C GLY A 71 7.31 -0.48 -22.69
N GLN A 72 7.60 -0.78 -21.43
CA GLN A 72 7.83 -2.14 -20.93
C GLN A 72 6.54 -2.85 -20.46
N ILE A 73 5.41 -2.14 -20.35
CA ILE A 73 4.16 -2.72 -19.84
C ILE A 73 3.74 -3.98 -20.59
N GLY A 74 3.81 -3.98 -21.92
CA GLY A 74 3.39 -5.14 -22.72
C GLY A 74 4.22 -6.38 -22.41
N LEU A 75 5.54 -6.22 -22.30
CA LEU A 75 6.46 -7.30 -21.95
C LEU A 75 6.18 -7.85 -20.55
N LEU A 76 6.03 -6.95 -19.56
CA LEU A 76 5.79 -7.35 -18.17
C LEU A 76 4.44 -8.04 -18.00
N ASN A 77 3.39 -7.55 -18.64
CA ASN A 77 2.07 -8.19 -18.61
C ASN A 77 2.06 -9.55 -19.31
N GLY A 78 2.82 -9.69 -20.42
CA GLY A 78 3.02 -10.98 -21.07
C GLY A 78 3.66 -11.99 -20.11
N TRP A 79 4.75 -11.57 -19.44
CA TRP A 79 5.40 -12.41 -18.44
C TRP A 79 4.44 -12.81 -17.31
N LEU A 80 3.67 -11.88 -16.76
CA LEU A 80 2.68 -12.17 -15.71
C LEU A 80 1.64 -13.20 -16.18
N THR A 81 1.13 -13.05 -17.40
CA THR A 81 0.14 -13.96 -17.99
C THR A 81 0.69 -15.38 -18.14
N GLU A 82 1.91 -15.51 -18.68
CA GLU A 82 2.58 -16.81 -18.88
C GLU A 82 2.85 -17.53 -17.55
N HIS A 83 3.13 -16.77 -16.49
CA HIS A 83 3.45 -17.29 -15.16
C HIS A 83 2.21 -17.36 -14.24
N LYS A 84 1.02 -17.02 -14.74
CA LYS A 84 -0.26 -17.00 -14.00
C LYS A 84 -0.20 -16.14 -12.74
N LYS A 85 0.28 -14.90 -12.92
CA LYS A 85 0.48 -13.89 -11.88
C LYS A 85 -0.36 -12.63 -12.14
#